data_AF-A0A8H3CWW8-F1
#
_entry.id   AF-A0A8H3CWW8-F1
#
_cell.length_a   1.000
_cell.length_b   1.000
_cell.length_c   1.000
_cell.angle_alpha   90.00
_cell.angle_beta   90.00
_cell.angle_gamma   90.00
#
_symmetry.space_group_name_H-M   'P 1'
#
loop_
_entity.id
_entity.type
_entity.pdbx_description
1 polymer ?
#
loop_
_entity_poly.entity_id
_entity_poly.type
_entity_poly.pdbx_seq_one_letter_code
_entity_poly.pdbx_strand_id
1 'polypeptide(L)' 'MSSNDPRAQELEEPFRLPKTYTESLDAVTSLSMLMAGGTLLTRNPYGAWIAVFVAIGGFMNQHPLRTKDGGQSWSSIM' A
#
# COMPACT_ATOMS: atom_id res chain seq x y z
N MET A 1 20.37 -19.21 39.91
CA MET A 1 19.79 -19.22 38.55
C MET A 1 19.86 -17.82 37.98
N SER A 2 20.12 -17.74 36.68
CA SER A 2 20.60 -16.59 35.91
C SER A 2 19.69 -15.36 35.96
N SER A 3 19.97 -14.43 36.87
CA SER A 3 19.33 -13.10 36.97
C SER A 3 19.56 -12.19 35.74
N ASN A 4 20.12 -12.71 34.65
CA ASN A 4 20.55 -11.96 33.46
C ASN A 4 20.32 -12.78 32.17
N ASP A 5 19.33 -13.68 32.17
CA ASP A 5 18.96 -14.37 30.93
C ASP A 5 18.10 -13.44 30.05
N PRO A 6 18.59 -13.01 28.86
CA PRO A 6 17.82 -12.16 27.96
C PRO A 6 16.58 -12.85 27.36
N ARG A 7 16.39 -14.15 27.64
CA ARG A 7 15.24 -14.95 27.21
C ARG A 7 14.20 -15.15 28.31
N ALA A 8 14.36 -14.51 29.46
CA ALA A 8 13.40 -14.66 30.55
C ALA A 8 12.02 -14.10 30.15
N GLN A 9 10.98 -14.90 30.36
CA GLN A 9 9.60 -14.61 29.96
C GLN A 9 9.05 -13.33 30.61
N GLU A 10 9.61 -12.95 31.74
CA GLU A 10 9.32 -11.73 32.50
C GLU A 10 9.81 -10.43 31.82
N LEU A 11 10.64 -10.53 30.78
CA LEU A 11 11.11 -9.42 29.94
C LEU A 11 10.35 -9.33 28.60
N GLU A 12 9.30 -10.13 28.40
CA GLU A 12 8.48 -10.06 27.19
C GLU A 12 7.65 -8.78 27.17
N GLU A 13 8.08 -7.80 26.37
CA GLU A 13 7.25 -6.65 26.03
C GLU A 13 6.40 -6.95 24.78
N PRO A 14 5.11 -6.58 24.77
CA PRO A 14 4.28 -6.72 23.59
C PRO A 14 4.85 -5.88 22.46
N PHE A 15 4.95 -6.47 21.27
CA PHE A 15 5.41 -5.77 20.07
C PHE A 15 4.55 -4.52 19.82
N ARG A 16 5.18 -3.34 19.84
CA ARG A 16 4.55 -2.06 19.50
C ARG A 16 5.26 -1.47 18.31
N LEU A 17 4.49 -1.11 17.29
CA LEU A 17 5.01 -0.33 16.18
C LEU A 17 5.47 1.05 16.71
N PRO A 18 6.61 1.58 16.24
CA PRO A 18 7.06 2.91 16.65
C PRO A 18 6.00 3.96 16.28
N LYS A 19 5.84 4.98 17.13
CA LYS A 19 4.83 6.05 16.91
C LYS A 19 4.99 6.81 15.57
N THR A 20 6.15 6.68 14.93
CA THR A 20 6.48 7.27 13.63
C THR A 20 6.00 6.42 12.45
N TYR A 21 5.51 5.21 12.69
CA TYR A 21 4.95 4.37 11.64
C TYR A 21 3.59 4.93 11.22
N THR A 22 3.55 5.63 10.09
CA THR A 22 2.31 6.10 9.48
C THR A 22 1.86 5.06 8.47
N GLU A 23 0.79 4.33 8.77
CA GLU A 23 0.09 3.56 7.74
C GLU A 23 -0.66 4.53 6.83
N SER A 24 -0.11 4.82 5.66
CA SER A 24 -0.84 5.57 4.64
C SER A 24 -1.78 4.62 3.92
N LEU A 25 -3.07 4.91 3.98
CA LEU A 25 -4.07 4.14 3.24
C LEU A 25 -3.96 4.49 1.75
N ASP A 26 -3.50 3.55 0.93
CA ASP A 26 -3.41 3.73 -0.52
C ASP A 26 -4.78 3.52 -1.18
N ALA A 27 -5.68 4.46 -0.91
CA ALA A 27 -7.05 4.44 -1.41
C ALA A 27 -7.12 4.57 -2.93
N VAL A 28 -6.20 5.32 -3.53
CA VAL A 28 -6.19 5.60 -4.97
C VAL A 28 -5.78 4.35 -5.76
N THR A 29 -4.70 3.68 -5.36
CA THR A 29 -4.28 2.43 -6.02
C THR A 29 -5.33 1.33 -5.83
N SER A 30 -5.88 1.20 -4.62
CA SER A 30 -6.93 0.21 -4.34
C SER A 30 -8.19 0.43 -5.20
N LEU A 31 -8.62 1.69 -5.33
CA LEU A 31 -9.75 2.07 -6.18
C LEU A 31 -9.45 1.83 -7.67
N SER A 32 -8.22 2.10 -8.11
CA SER A 32 -7.81 1.86 -9.50
C SER A 32 -7.88 0.37 -9.87
N MET A 33 -7.41 -0.52 -8.99
CA MET A 33 -7.52 -1.97 -9.17
C MET A 33 -8.97 -2.45 -9.18
N LEU A 34 -9.80 -1.89 -8.28
CA LEU A 34 -11.23 -2.22 -8.25
C LEU A 34 -11.94 -1.80 -9.54
N MET A 35 -11.64 -0.61 -10.07
CA MET A 35 -12.19 -0.13 -11.34
C MET A 35 -11.69 -0.98 -12.52
N ALA A 36 -10.42 -1.39 -12.53
CA ALA A 36 -9.88 -2.31 -13.52
C ALA A 36 -10.63 -3.66 -13.49
N GLY A 37 -10.86 -4.24 -12.31
CA GLY A 37 -11.68 -5.46 -12.18
C GLY A 37 -13.14 -5.26 -12.60
N GLY A 38 -13.74 -4.12 -12.25
CA GLY A 38 -15.13 -3.77 -12.59
C GLY A 38 -15.35 -3.59 -14.08
N THR A 39 -14.38 -3.04 -14.81
CA THR A 39 -14.47 -2.88 -16.26
C THR A 39 -14.41 -4.22 -17.00
N LEU A 40 -13.60 -5.17 -16.50
CA LEU A 40 -13.58 -6.54 -17.01
C LEU A 40 -14.91 -7.27 -16.78
N LEU A 41 -15.51 -7.10 -15.59
CA LEU A 41 -16.79 -7.74 -15.25
C LEU A 41 -17.95 -7.18 -16.08
N THR A 42 -17.99 -5.86 -16.25
CA THR A 42 -19.08 -5.18 -16.99
C THR A 42 -18.89 -5.21 -18.50
N ARG A 43 -17.69 -5.56 -18.99
CA ARG A 43 -17.29 -5.47 -20.42
C ARG A 43 -17.59 -4.10 -21.04
N ASN A 44 -17.59 -3.04 -20.22
CA ASN A 44 -17.87 -1.69 -20.68
C ASN A 44 -16.57 -0.96 -21.07
N PRO A 45 -16.31 -0.72 -22.37
CA PRO A 45 -15.06 -0.10 -22.83
C PRO A 45 -14.91 1.36 -22.39
N TYR A 46 -16.02 2.06 -22.12
CA TYR A 46 -15.95 3.45 -21.63
C TYR A 46 -15.48 3.54 -20.19
N GLY A 47 -15.76 2.51 -19.37
CA GLY A 47 -15.27 2.43 -18.00
C GLY A 47 -13.75 2.26 -17.94
N ALA A 48 -13.15 1.60 -18.93
CA ALA A 48 -11.70 1.41 -19.02
C ALA A 48 -10.97 2.76 -19.11
N TRP A 49 -11.51 3.71 -19.89
CA TRP A 49 -10.94 5.06 -19.99
C TRP A 49 -10.98 5.81 -18.66
N ILE A 50 -12.07 5.69 -17.90
CA ILE A 50 -12.18 6.31 -16.57
C ILE A 50 -11.15 5.70 -15.60
N ALA A 51 -11.00 4.37 -15.62
CA ALA A 51 -10.01 3.67 -14.80
C ALA A 51 -8.57 4.13 -15.12
N VAL A 52 -8.25 4.31 -16.41
CA VAL A 52 -6.94 4.81 -16.86
C VAL A 52 -6.68 6.24 -16.38
N PHE A 53 -7.65 7.15 -16.51
CA PHE A 53 -7.46 8.54 -16.02
C PHE A 53 -7.25 8.60 -14.50
N VAL A 54 -7.97 7.77 -13.74
CA VAL A 54 -7.81 7.67 -12.28
C VAL A 54 -6.43 7.10 -11.92
N ALA A 55 -5.97 6.07 -12.63
CA ALA A 55 -4.65 5.47 -12.42
C ALA A 55 -3.52 6.47 -12.73
N ILE A 56 -3.62 7.21 -13.85
CA ILE A 56 -2.64 8.25 -14.21
C ILE A 56 -2.62 9.38 -13.18
N GLY A 57 -3.80 9.83 -12.72
CA GLY A 57 -3.91 10.86 -11.68
C GLY A 57 -3.29 10.43 -10.35
N GLY A 58 -3.44 9.16 -9.98
CA GLY A 58 -2.77 8.57 -8.82
C GLY A 58 -1.25 8.49 -9.00
N PHE A 59 -0.80 8.04 -10.16
CA PHE A 59 0.62 7.92 -10.49
C PHE A 59 1.37 9.26 -10.45
N MET A 60 0.77 10.33 -10.98
CA MET A 60 1.41 11.66 -10.96
C MET A 60 1.45 12.28 -9.56
N ASN A 61 0.44 12.01 -8.73
CA ASN A 61 0.32 12.57 -7.38
C ASN A 61 0.87 11.62 -6.29
N GLN A 62 1.51 10.52 -6.67
CA GLN A 62 2.04 9.56 -5.73
C GLN A 62 3.31 10.13 -5.06
N HIS A 63 3.20 10.48 -3.78
CA HIS A 63 4.36 10.82 -2.96
C HIS A 63 4.94 9.55 -2.33
N PRO A 64 6.19 9.17 -2.63
CA PRO A 64 6.80 7.96 -2.08
C PRO A 64 7.01 8.10 -0.57
N LEU A 65 6.49 7.17 0.22
CA LEU A 65 6.68 7.15 1.68
C LEU A 65 8.12 6.87 2.09
N ARG A 66 8.93 6.29 1.19
CA ARG A 66 10.33 5.93 1.46
C ARG A 66 11.14 5.86 0.18
N THR A 67 12.23 6.63 0.11
CA THR A 67 13.09 6.78 -1.08
C THR A 67 13.73 5.47 -1.57
N LYS A 68 13.87 4.48 -0.67
CA LYS A 68 14.46 3.16 -0.94
C LYS A 68 13.43 2.05 -1.17
N ASP A 69 12.14 2.34 -1.01
CA ASP A 69 11.08 1.38 -1.35
C ASP A 69 10.81 1.36 -2.87
N GLY A 70 11.64 2.02 -3.67
CA GLY A 70 11.58 1.97 -5.12
C GLY A 70 10.27 2.57 -5.60
N GLY A 71 10.26 3.90 -5.73
CA GLY A 71 9.16 4.57 -6.40
C GLY A 71 8.88 3.92 -7.76
N GLN A 72 7.60 3.98 -8.14
CA GLN A 72 7.10 3.69 -9.48
C GLN A 72 6.73 2.21 -9.73
N SER A 73 5.62 1.79 -9.12
CA SER A 73 4.96 0.53 -9.47
C SER A 73 4.15 0.73 -10.75
N TRP A 74 4.79 0.54 -11.91
CA TRP A 74 4.11 0.51 -13.21
C TRP A 74 2.97 -0.53 -13.28
N SER A 75 2.92 -1.46 -12.33
CA SER A 75 1.86 -2.45 -12.14
C SER A 75 0.47 -1.88 -11.80
N SER A 76 0.36 -0.58 -11.46
CA SER A 76 -0.95 0.07 -11.31
C SER A 76 -1.46 0.66 -12.62
N ILE A 77 -0.60 0.76 -13.65
CA ILE A 77 -0.90 1.31 -14.97
C ILE A 77 -0.98 0.20 -16.03
N MET A 78 -0.15 -0.85 -15.92
CA MET A 78 -0.18 -2.06 -16.75
C MET A 78 -0.99 -3.16 -16.08
#